data_AF-A0A7W0VAB1-F1
#
_entry.id   AF-A0A7W0VAB1-F1
#
_cell.length_a   1.000
_cell.length_b   1.000
_cell.length_c   1.000
_cell.angle_alpha   90.00
_cell.angle_beta   90.00
_cell.angle_gamma   90.00
#
_symmetry.space_group_name_H-M   'P 1'
#
loop_
_entity.id
_entity.type
_entity.pdbx_description
1 polymer ?
#
loop_
_entity_poly.entity_id
_entity_poly.type
_entity_poly.pdbx_seq_one_letter_code
_entity_poly.pdbx_strand_id
1 'polypeptide(L)' 'METLTAAVAEDLLDGQPLVPAIAGSIPEMKALRDRCLDAGIPAIVGCPPGAGKG' A
#
# COMPACT_ATOMS: atom_id res chain seq x y z
N MET A 1 -0.63 -1.17 -23.17
CA MET A 1 -0.39 -1.14 -21.71
C MET A 1 -0.46 -2.57 -21.24
N GLU A 2 0.65 -3.11 -20.75
CA GLU A 2 0.62 -4.40 -20.08
C GLU A 2 -0.35 -4.29 -18.90
N THR A 3 -1.23 -5.28 -18.76
CA THR A 3 -2.18 -5.30 -17.65
C THR A 3 -1.36 -5.52 -16.38
N LEU A 4 -1.42 -4.59 -15.43
CA LEU A 4 -0.72 -4.73 -14.15
C LEU A 4 -1.38 -5.87 -13.37
N THR A 5 -0.82 -7.08 -13.48
CA THR A 5 -1.26 -8.26 -12.74
C THR A 5 -0.60 -8.30 -11.36
N ALA A 6 -1.14 -9.09 -10.43
CA ALA A 6 -0.54 -9.26 -9.11
C ALA A 6 0.91 -9.79 -9.19
N ALA A 7 1.17 -10.77 -10.06
CA ALA A 7 2.51 -11.32 -10.26
C ALA A 7 3.51 -10.29 -10.78
N VAL A 8 3.11 -9.44 -11.73
CA VAL A 8 3.96 -8.35 -12.23
C VAL A 8 4.22 -7.31 -11.14
N ALA A 9 3.22 -7.01 -10.30
CA ALA A 9 3.41 -6.12 -9.17
C ALA A 9 4.37 -6.70 -8.13
N GLU A 10 4.30 -8.00 -7.86
CA GLU A 10 5.23 -8.71 -6.95
C GLU A 10 6.68 -8.64 -7.48
N ASP A 11 6.91 -8.97 -8.75
CA ASP A 11 8.26 -8.90 -9.37
C ASP A 11 8.84 -7.47 -9.36
N LEU A 12 8.00 -6.44 -9.54
CA LEU A 12 8.44 -5.04 -9.51
C LEU A 12 8.76 -4.53 -8.10
N LEU A 13 8.13 -5.13 -7.08
CA LEU A 13 8.32 -4.75 -5.67
C LEU A 13 9.39 -5.59 -4.98
N ASP A 14 9.84 -6.71 -5.58
CA ASP A 14 10.90 -7.54 -5.03
C ASP A 14 12.21 -6.77 -4.87
N GLY A 15 12.83 -6.91 -3.69
CA GLY A 15 14.07 -6.21 -3.35
C GLY A 15 13.98 -4.68 -3.16
N GLN A 16 12.81 -4.06 -3.32
CA GLN A 16 12.63 -2.62 -3.12
C GLN A 16 12.57 -2.27 -1.62
N PRO A 17 13.15 -1.13 -1.18
CA PRO A 17 12.98 -0.63 0.17
C PRO A 17 11.56 -0.05 0.34
N LEU A 18 10.61 -0.90 0.70
CA LEU A 18 9.21 -0.51 0.88
C LEU A 18 9.02 0.24 2.19
N VAL A 19 8.35 1.40 2.11
CA VAL A 19 8.02 2.19 3.30
C VAL A 19 6.74 1.62 3.94
N PRO A 20 6.78 1.17 5.21
CA PRO A 20 5.57 0.77 5.91
C PRO A 20 4.72 2.01 6.22
N ALA A 21 3.48 2.01 5.75
CA ALA A 21 2.52 3.08 5.95
C ALA A 21 1.31 2.53 6.72
N ILE A 22 0.98 3.14 7.85
CA ILE A 22 -0.02 2.61 8.79
C ILE A 22 -1.18 3.61 8.87
N ALA A 23 -2.42 3.12 8.85
CA ALA A 23 -3.62 3.93 9.05
C ALA A 23 -4.62 3.25 10.00
N GLY A 24 -5.44 4.05 10.69
CA GLY A 24 -6.35 3.59 11.75
C GLY A 24 -7.69 3.04 11.28
N SER A 25 -7.99 3.11 9.98
CA SER A 25 -9.25 2.65 9.40
C SER A 25 -9.11 2.34 7.91
N ILE A 26 -10.08 1.61 7.34
CA ILE A 26 -10.12 1.28 5.91
C ILE A 26 -10.17 2.54 5.01
N PRO A 27 -11.01 3.55 5.29
CA PRO A 27 -11.02 4.78 4.49
C PRO A 27 -9.67 5.51 4.50
N GLU A 28 -9.02 5.60 5.67
CA GLU A 28 -7.72 6.22 5.79
C GLU A 28 -6.62 5.43 5.08
N MET A 29 -6.67 4.10 5.10
CA MET A 29 -5.75 3.25 4.32
C MET A 29 -5.86 3.53 2.82
N LYS A 30 -7.08 3.68 2.28
CA LYS A 30 -7.29 4.01 0.86
C LYS A 30 -6.70 5.37 0.53
N ALA A 31 -7.02 6.40 1.32
CA ALA A 31 -6.49 7.74 1.13
C ALA A 31 -4.96 7.82 1.29
N LEU A 32 -4.37 7.00 2.18
CA LEU A 32 -2.92 6.88 2.33
C LEU A 32 -2.29 6.21 1.11
N ARG A 33 -2.88 5.12 0.63
CA ARG A 33 -2.43 4.44 -0.60
C ARG A 33 -2.44 5.39 -1.80
N ASP A 34 -3.53 6.14 -2.00
CA ASP A 34 -3.64 7.07 -3.13
C ASP A 34 -2.55 8.15 -3.09
N ARG A 35 -2.27 8.70 -1.90
CA ARG A 35 -1.17 9.67 -1.69
C ARG A 35 0.21 9.07 -1.98
N CYS A 36 0.46 7.83 -1.57
CA CYS A 36 1.72 7.15 -1.87
C CYS A 36 1.89 6.92 -3.38
N LEU A 37 0.83 6.52 -4.08
CA LEU A 37 0.84 6.33 -5.53
C LEU A 37 1.08 7.63 -6.29
N ASP A 38 0.41 8.73 -5.90
CA ASP A 38 0.60 10.06 -6.49
C ASP A 38 2.03 10.57 -6.31
N ALA A 39 2.65 10.27 -5.16
CA ALA A 39 4.04 10.62 -4.87
C ALA A 39 5.07 9.64 -5.49
N GLY A 40 4.65 8.58 -6.18
CA GLY A 40 5.55 7.55 -6.73
C GLY A 40 6.28 6.74 -5.65
N ILE A 41 5.72 6.65 -4.44
CA ILE A 41 6.33 5.96 -3.30
C ILE A 41 5.85 4.50 -3.29
N PRO A 42 6.76 3.51 -3.39
CA PRO A 42 6.40 2.11 -3.21
C PRO A 42 6.23 1.83 -1.70
N ALA A 43 4.98 1.88 -1.24
CA ALA A 43 4.61 1.72 0.17
C ALA A 43 3.78 0.45 0.40
N ILE A 44 4.03 -0.23 1.53
CA ILE A 44 3.14 -1.27 2.06
C ILE A 44 2.17 -0.59 3.02
N VAL A 45 0.88 -0.59 2.68
CA VAL A 45 -0.17 -0.03 3.54
C VAL A 45 -0.80 -1.13 4.38
N GLY A 46 -0.80 -0.95 5.70
CA GLY A 46 -1.37 -1.91 6.64
C GLY A 46 -2.27 -1.27 7.70
N CYS A 47 -3.15 -2.08 8.27
CA CYS A 47 -3.95 -1.73 9.44
C CYS A 47 -3.24 -2.27 10.70
N PRO A 48 -2.97 -1.46 11.74
CA PRO A 48 -2.36 -1.97 12.95
C PRO A 48 -3.35 -2.93 13.66
N PRO A 49 -2.85 -3.98 14.33
CA PRO A 49 -3.71 -4.88 15.10
C PRO A 49 -4.52 -4.08 16.14
N GLY A 50 -5.85 -4.13 16.03
CA GLY A 50 -6.77 -3.42 16.94
C GLY A 50 -7.52 -2.23 16.32
N ALA A 51 -7.16 -1.75 15.12
CA ALA A 51 -7.83 -0.66 14.41
C ALA A 51 -9.19 -1.03 13.75
N GLY A 52 -9.78 -2.14 14.17
CA GLY A 52 -11.06 -2.67 13.68
C GLY A 52 -11.89 -3.26 14.80
N LYS A 53 -12.27 -2.42 15.77
CA LYS A 53 -13.37 -2.70 16.69
C LYS A 53 -14.25 -1.46 16.78
N GLY A 54 -15.16 -1.37 15.81
CA GLY A 54 -16.42 -0.65 15.87
C GLY A 54 -17.51 -1.63 15.49
#